data_AF-A0A2N1NUU3-F1
#
_entry.id   AF-A0A2N1NUU3-F1
#
_cell.length_a   1.000
_cell.length_b   1.000
_cell.length_c   1.000
_cell.angle_alpha   90.00
_cell.angle_beta   90.00
_cell.angle_gamma   90.00
#
_symmetry.space_group_name_H-M   'P 1'
#
loop_
_entity.id
_entity.type
_entity.pdbx_description
1 polymer ?
#
loop_
_entity_poly.entity_id
_entity_poly.type
_entity_poly.pdbx_seq_one_letter_code
_entity_poly.pdbx_strand_id
1 'polypeptide(L)' 'MRECVYNAGLLTTLNSANIEFITEPEAVVLRCLDVVKDRNLRSGRDDAVNIISR' A
#
# COMPACT_ATOMS: atom_id res chain seq x y z
N MET A 1 12.94 4.07 10.90
CA MET A 1 12.69 4.02 9.44
C MET A 1 12.45 5.41 8.86
N ARG A 2 11.41 6.16 9.30
CA ARG A 2 11.19 7.57 8.90
C ARG A 2 12.44 8.45 8.99
N GLU A 3 13.11 8.42 10.14
CA GLU A 3 14.35 9.17 10.37
C GLU A 3 15.47 8.80 9.39
N CYS A 4 15.64 7.50 9.09
CA CYS A 4 16.63 7.05 8.11
C CYS A 4 16.33 7.61 6.71
N VAL A 5 15.06 7.61 6.30
CA VAL A 5 14.62 8.13 4.98
C VAL A 5 14.78 9.65 4.92
N TYR A 6 14.48 10.37 6.01
CA TYR A 6 14.73 11.81 6.12
C TYR A 6 16.22 12.14 6.07
N ASN A 7 17.05 11.44 6.84
CA ASN A 7 18.50 11.62 6.84
C ASN A 7 19.14 11.26 5.48
N ALA A 8 18.51 10.38 4.71
CA ALA A 8 18.91 10.08 3.33
C ALA A 8 18.47 11.14 2.30
N GLY A 9 17.75 12.20 2.72
CA GLY A 9 17.26 13.27 1.84
C GLY A 9 16.05 12.89 0.99
N LEU A 10 15.40 11.75 1.27
CA LEU A 10 14.23 11.28 0.53
C LEU A 10 12.91 11.89 1.05
N LEU A 11 12.94 12.51 2.23
CA LEU A 11 11.84 13.29 2.79
C LEU A 11 12.30 14.72 3.04
N THR A 12 11.44 15.70 2.71
CA THR A 12 11.68 17.11 3.03
C THR A 12 11.35 17.45 4.47
N THR A 13 10.48 16.68 5.12
CA THR A 13 10.12 16.81 6.53
C THR A 13 10.07 15.44 7.21
N LEU A 14 10.57 15.38 8.44
CA LEU A 14 10.66 14.12 9.20
C LEU A 14 9.29 13.48 9.46
N ASN A 15 8.27 14.31 9.69
CA ASN A 15 6.90 13.89 10.03
C ASN A 15 5.92 14.18 8.90
N SER A 16 6.33 14.01 7.64
CA SER A 16 5.41 14.14 6.51
C SER A 16 4.22 13.18 6.67
N ALA A 17 3.01 13.73 6.70
CA ALA A 17 1.77 12.96 6.77
C ALA A 17 1.40 12.31 5.41
N ASN A 18 2.11 12.65 4.34
CA ASN A 18 1.81 12.18 2.98
C ASN A 18 2.42 10.83 2.66
N ILE A 19 3.17 10.21 3.59
CA ILE A 19 3.87 8.94 3.35
C ILE A 19 3.57 7.96 4.47
N GLU A 20 3.07 6.81 4.06
CA GLU A 20 2.76 5.68 4.91
C GLU A 20 3.86 4.63 4.78
N PHE A 21 4.27 4.09 5.92
CA PHE A 21 5.23 3.00 5.97
C PHE A 21 4.42 1.74 6.21
N ILE A 22 4.43 0.87 5.21
CA ILE A 22 3.74 -0.42 5.26
C ILE A 22 4.76 -1.54 5.45
N THR A 23 4.27 -2.67 5.93
CA THR A 23 5.04 -3.90 6.04
C THR A 23 5.18 -4.57 4.67
N GLU A 24 6.19 -5.44 4.54
CA GLU A 24 6.39 -6.24 3.32
C GLU A 24 5.14 -7.05 2.89
N PRO A 25 4.44 -7.80 3.78
CA PRO A 25 3.23 -8.52 3.37
C PRO A 25 2.10 -7.60 2.89
N GLU A 26 1.93 -6.42 3.50
CA GLU A 26 0.95 -5.43 3.03
C GLU A 26 1.29 -4.93 1.62
N ALA A 27 2.57 -4.68 1.33
CA ALA A 27 3.03 -4.28 0.01
C ALA A 27 2.74 -5.36 -1.06
N VAL A 28 2.90 -6.64 -0.70
CA VAL A 28 2.56 -7.77 -1.60
C VAL A 28 1.06 -7.80 -1.89
N VAL A 29 0.21 -7.64 -0.87
CA VAL A 29 -1.25 -7.61 -1.05
C VAL A 29 -1.67 -6.47 -1.97
N LEU A 30 -1.17 -5.25 -1.74
CA LEU A 30 -1.46 -4.09 -2.58
C LEU A 30 -1.07 -4.34 -4.04
N ARG A 31 0.11 -4.93 -4.27
CA ARG A 31 0.56 -5.27 -5.62
C ARG A 31 -0.33 -6.30 -6.31
N CYS A 32 -0.78 -7.32 -5.58
CA CYS A 32 -1.71 -8.31 -6.11
C CYS A 32 -3.06 -7.69 -6.48
N LEU A 33 -3.58 -6.80 -5.64
CA LEU A 33 -4.83 -6.09 -5.89
C LEU A 33 -4.73 -5.15 -7.10
N ASP A 34 -3.60 -4.47 -7.28
CA ASP A 34 -3.35 -3.60 -8.42
C ASP A 34 -3.35 -4.40 -9.73
N VAL A 35 -2.67 -5.57 -9.76
CA VAL A 35 -2.69 -6.47 -10.91
C VAL A 35 -4.10 -6.97 -11.25
N VAL A 36 -4.92 -7.26 -10.24
CA VAL A 36 -6.32 -7.67 -10.42
C VAL A 36 -7.14 -6.53 -11.04
N LYS A 37 -6.95 -5.31 -10.54
CA LYS A 37 -7.62 -4.10 -11.02
C LYS A 37 -7.22 -3.78 -12.46
N ASP A 38 -5.93 -3.71 -12.78
CA ASP A 38 -5.42 -3.40 -14.13
C ASP A 38 -5.88 -4.43 -15.18
N ARG A 39 -5.95 -5.70 -14.79
CA ARG A 39 -6.34 -6.78 -15.70
C ARG A 39 -7.86 -7.02 -15.73
N ASN A 40 -8.67 -6.19 -15.05
CA ASN A 40 -10.11 -6.36 -14.88
C ASN A 40 -10.50 -7.79 -14.46
N LEU A 41 -9.63 -8.43 -13.67
CA LEU A 41 -9.89 -9.78 -13.19
C LEU A 41 -10.98 -9.67 -12.13
N ARG A 42 -12.16 -10.20 -12.43
CA ARG A 42 -13.22 -10.32 -11.43
C ARG A 42 -12.80 -11.45 -10.49
N SER A 43 -12.82 -11.18 -9.18
CA SER A 43 -12.75 -12.27 -8.20
C SER A 43 -13.88 -13.25 -8.54
N GLY A 44 -13.58 -14.55 -8.61
CA GLY A 44 -14.58 -15.59 -8.92
C GLY A 44 -15.67 -15.78 -7.84
N ARG A 45 -15.75 -14.83 -6.89
CA ARG A 45 -16.75 -14.72 -5.84
C ARG A 45 -17.48 -13.40 -6.04
N ASP A 46 -18.71 -13.48 -6.55
CA ASP A 46 -19.65 -12.36 -6.69
C ASP A 46 -20.31 -11.96 -5.34
N ASP A 47 -19.63 -12.13 -4.20
CA ASP A 47 -20.11 -11.74 -2.87
C ASP A 47 -19.07 -10.89 -2.10
N ALA A 48 -19.16 -9.58 -2.37
CA ALA A 48 -18.85 -8.46 -1.47
C ALA A 48 -17.47 -8.40 -0.79
N VAL A 49 -16.56 -7.69 -1.46
CA VAL A 49 -15.92 -6.46 -0.97
C VAL A 49 -16.11 -6.17 0.53
N ASN A 50 -15.16 -6.61 1.36
CA ASN A 50 -14.74 -5.88 2.57
C ASN A 50 -13.39 -6.43 3.09
N ILE A 51 -12.30 -6.20 2.35
CA ILE A 51 -10.95 -6.58 2.84
C ILE A 51 -10.17 -5.35 3.35
N ILE A 52 -10.67 -4.12 3.13
CA ILE A 52 -9.94 -2.89 3.47
C ILE A 52 -10.82 -1.86 4.20
N SER A 53 -11.64 -2.32 5.15
CA SER A 53 -12.21 -1.44 6.19
C SER A 53 -11.70 -1.89 7.55
N ARG A 54 -10.47 -1.51 7.89
CA ARG A 54 -10.00 -1.32 9.27
C ARG A 54 -8.74 -0.49 9.29
#